data_AF-A0AAV6C4G9-F1
#
_entry.id   AF-A0AAV6C4G9-F1
#
_cell.length_a   1.000
_cell.length_b   1.000
_cell.length_c   1.000
_cell.angle_alpha   90.00
_cell.angle_beta   90.00
_cell.angle_gamma   90.00
#
_symmetry.space_group_name_H-M   'P 1'
#
loop_
_entity.id
_entity.type
_entity.pdbx_description
1 polymer ?
#
loop_
_entity_poly.entity_id
_entity_poly.type
_entity_poly.pdbx_seq_one_letter_code
_entity_poly.pdbx_strand_id
1 'polypeptide(L)'
;SGKPVGPPDEEEPGRVALAVERMGLRYVVVTSVNRDDQPDGGAGIFARTIGAIRERVPRCKVEVLIPDFRGEWSALETVMAARPDVLNHNVETVPRLYRQVRRGAEFERSLELLRRAKEICGRPATEGSTAVPTKTGMMLGLGESRSEVLSTMEALAAQHVDILTLGQYLQPTREHLPVVRFVHPDEFAEYKHLGERMGFRHIESGPLVRSSYHAFEQEAAAR
;
A
#
# COMPACT_ATOMS: atom_id res chain seq x y z
N SER A 1 -9.21 -4.76 16.04
CA SER A 1 -9.11 -3.48 15.32
C SER A 1 -9.54 -2.36 16.25
N GLY A 2 -8.97 -1.16 16.09
CA GLY A 2 -9.56 0.03 16.69
C GLY A 2 -10.88 0.35 15.99
N LYS A 3 -11.93 0.63 16.75
CA LYS A 3 -13.14 1.28 16.22
C LYS A 3 -13.00 2.74 16.57
N PRO A 4 -12.54 3.61 15.65
CA PRO A 4 -12.51 5.04 15.93
C PRO A 4 -13.94 5.49 16.28
N VAL A 5 -14.08 6.15 17.43
CA VAL A 5 -15.35 6.69 17.91
C VAL A 5 -15.27 8.20 17.75
N GLY A 6 -16.15 8.77 16.93
CA GLY A 6 -16.25 10.21 16.73
C GLY A 6 -15.63 10.73 15.43
N PRO A 7 -15.73 12.06 15.19
CA PRO A 7 -15.20 12.68 13.99
C PRO A 7 -13.68 12.52 13.90
N PRO A 8 -13.09 12.58 12.69
CA PRO A 8 -11.65 12.70 12.54
C PRO A 8 -11.10 13.86 13.37
N ASP A 9 -9.93 13.67 13.96
CA ASP A 9 -9.22 14.74 14.66
C ASP A 9 -8.49 15.60 13.63
N GLU A 10 -9.01 16.80 13.40
CA GLU A 10 -8.51 17.73 12.38
C GLU A 10 -7.07 18.22 12.63
N GLU A 11 -6.56 18.09 13.85
CA GLU A 11 -5.19 18.45 14.22
C GLU A 11 -4.20 17.27 14.10
N GLU A 12 -4.67 16.04 13.88
CA GLU A 12 -3.83 14.85 13.69
C GLU A 12 -2.73 15.06 12.63
N PRO A 13 -3.01 15.62 11.43
CA PRO A 13 -1.98 15.91 10.42
C PRO A 13 -0.78 16.70 10.95
N GLY A 14 -1.04 17.76 11.74
CA GLY A 14 0.01 18.61 12.30
C GLY A 14 0.83 17.90 13.38
N ARG A 15 0.19 17.04 14.19
CA ARG A 15 0.87 16.23 15.21
C ARG A 15 1.72 15.13 14.59
N VAL A 16 1.25 14.50 13.51
CA VAL A 16 2.06 13.54 12.75
C VAL A 16 3.30 14.22 12.17
N ALA A 17 3.16 15.39 11.55
CA ALA A 17 4.29 16.16 11.03
C ALA A 17 5.30 16.54 12.13
N LEU A 18 4.81 16.96 13.31
CA LEU A 18 5.66 17.22 14.48
C LEU A 18 6.44 15.97 14.92
N ALA A 19 5.82 14.80 14.91
CA ALA A 19 6.49 13.55 15.27
C ALA A 19 7.59 13.20 14.25
N VAL A 20 7.29 13.33 12.95
CA VAL A 20 8.27 13.11 11.86
C VAL A 20 9.49 14.01 12.03
N GLU A 21 9.29 15.30 12.33
CA GLU A 21 10.36 16.26 12.59
C GLU A 21 11.20 15.85 13.81
N ARG A 22 10.55 15.59 14.95
CA ARG A 22 11.23 15.23 16.21
C ARG A 22 12.05 13.96 16.11
N MET A 23 11.61 13.01 15.30
CA MET A 23 12.31 11.75 15.05
C MET A 23 13.39 11.87 13.96
N GLY A 24 13.47 13.00 13.24
CA GLY A 24 14.46 13.21 12.18
C GLY A 24 14.28 12.25 10.99
N LEU A 25 13.05 11.84 10.69
CA LEU A 25 12.79 10.83 9.66
C LEU A 25 13.04 11.39 8.25
N ARG A 26 13.71 10.60 7.41
CA ARG A 26 13.90 10.89 5.97
C ARG A 26 12.83 10.26 5.09
N TYR A 27 12.12 9.27 5.62
CA TYR A 27 11.06 8.55 4.93
C TYR A 27 10.00 8.15 5.96
N VAL A 28 8.72 8.34 5.65
CA VAL A 28 7.60 7.97 6.50
C VAL A 28 6.53 7.26 5.70
N VAL A 29 5.97 6.20 6.27
CA VAL A 29 4.77 5.51 5.75
C VAL A 29 3.60 5.93 6.62
N VAL A 30 2.57 6.54 6.01
CA VAL A 30 1.33 6.94 6.68
C VAL A 30 0.22 5.97 6.29
N THR A 31 -0.54 5.46 7.26
CA THR A 31 -1.67 4.55 7.02
C THR A 31 -2.82 4.86 7.96
N SER A 32 -3.99 4.27 7.71
CA SER A 32 -5.19 4.50 8.52
C SER A 32 -5.98 3.21 8.72
N VAL A 33 -6.90 3.26 9.66
CA VAL A 33 -8.08 2.37 9.64
C VAL A 33 -9.06 2.84 8.56
N ASN A 34 -9.98 1.97 8.14
CA ASN A 34 -11.08 2.37 7.26
C ASN A 34 -12.00 3.36 7.99
N ARG A 35 -12.34 4.49 7.34
CA ARG A 35 -13.28 5.51 7.83
C ARG A 35 -14.54 5.52 6.99
N ASP A 36 -15.20 4.37 6.92
CA ASP A 36 -16.44 4.18 6.18
C ASP A 36 -17.60 5.06 6.70
N ASP A 37 -17.44 5.64 7.88
CA ASP A 37 -18.33 6.63 8.48
C ASP A 37 -18.14 8.05 7.92
N GLN A 38 -17.04 8.30 7.19
CA GLN A 38 -16.73 9.59 6.57
C GLN A 38 -17.07 9.57 5.07
N PRO A 39 -17.64 10.66 4.52
CA PRO A 39 -18.00 10.74 3.10
C PRO A 39 -16.84 10.50 2.13
N ASP A 40 -15.63 10.93 2.50
CA ASP A 40 -14.40 10.80 1.69
C ASP A 40 -13.53 9.60 2.12
N GLY A 41 -14.04 8.74 3.02
CA GLY A 41 -13.28 7.62 3.56
C GLY A 41 -12.01 8.00 4.34
N GLY A 42 -11.85 9.28 4.71
CA GLY A 42 -10.65 9.82 5.36
C GLY A 42 -9.56 10.33 4.41
N ALA A 43 -9.80 10.39 3.09
CA ALA A 43 -8.82 10.87 2.12
C ALA A 43 -8.29 12.28 2.39
N GLY A 44 -9.13 13.19 2.89
CA GLY A 44 -8.73 14.54 3.27
C GLY A 44 -7.68 14.56 4.39
N ILE A 45 -7.76 13.64 5.35
CA ILE A 45 -6.76 13.52 6.42
C ILE A 45 -5.41 13.06 5.87
N PHE A 46 -5.39 12.10 4.93
CA PHE A 46 -4.16 11.72 4.23
C PHE A 46 -3.54 12.90 3.49
N ALA A 47 -4.34 13.64 2.70
CA ALA A 47 -3.87 14.79 1.94
C ALA A 47 -3.28 15.89 2.84
N ARG A 48 -4.00 16.24 3.93
CA ARG A 48 -3.50 17.21 4.93
C ARG A 48 -2.23 16.72 5.62
N THR A 49 -2.13 15.42 5.91
CA THR A 49 -0.94 14.83 6.55
C THR A 49 0.28 14.89 5.65
N ILE A 50 0.14 14.57 4.36
CA ILE A 50 1.22 14.73 3.37
C ILE A 50 1.68 16.20 3.32
N GLY A 51 0.72 17.14 3.23
CA GLY A 51 1.01 18.58 3.19
C GLY A 51 1.76 19.06 4.44
N ALA A 52 1.27 18.72 5.63
CA ALA A 52 1.87 19.11 6.90
C ALA A 52 3.30 18.56 7.07
N ILE A 53 3.53 17.30 6.68
CA ILE A 53 4.87 16.69 6.72
C ILE A 53 5.82 17.42 5.77
N ARG A 54 5.36 17.73 4.55
CA ARG A 54 6.19 18.42 3.54
C ARG A 54 6.52 19.86 3.92
N GLU A 55 5.58 20.58 4.52
CA GLU A 55 5.81 21.94 5.00
C GLU A 55 6.88 21.95 6.11
N ARG A 56 6.77 21.00 7.05
CA ARG A 56 7.62 20.96 8.24
C ARG A 56 8.97 20.28 8.01
N VAL A 57 8.99 19.22 7.20
CA VAL A 57 10.18 18.41 6.90
C VAL A 57 10.31 18.21 5.39
N PRO A 58 10.69 19.24 4.60
CA PRO A 58 10.64 19.19 3.13
C PRO A 58 11.46 18.09 2.46
N ARG A 59 12.46 17.55 3.18
CA ARG A 59 13.32 16.45 2.69
C ARG A 59 12.79 15.05 3.04
N CYS A 60 11.73 14.95 3.83
CA CYS A 60 11.12 13.67 4.17
C CYS A 60 10.21 13.20 3.02
N LYS A 61 10.43 11.97 2.57
CA LYS A 61 9.59 11.28 1.60
C LYS A 61 8.37 10.66 2.28
N VAL A 62 7.21 10.75 1.63
CA VAL A 62 5.95 10.28 2.20
C VAL A 62 5.34 9.16 1.34
N GLU A 63 5.34 7.92 1.84
CA GLU A 63 4.50 6.84 1.31
C GLU A 63 3.16 6.85 2.05
N VAL A 64 2.07 6.63 1.33
CA VAL A 64 0.75 6.41 1.93
C VAL A 64 0.27 5.00 1.64
N LEU A 65 -0.14 4.26 2.68
CA LEU A 65 -0.85 2.99 2.57
C LEU A 65 -2.34 3.25 2.84
N ILE A 66 -3.11 3.34 1.77
CA ILE A 66 -4.51 3.78 1.77
C ILE A 66 -5.50 2.60 1.79
N PRO A 67 -6.72 2.78 2.34
CA PRO A 67 -7.83 1.85 2.14
C PRO A 67 -8.30 1.86 0.68
N ASP A 68 -9.31 1.05 0.36
CA ASP A 68 -9.89 1.00 -1.00
C ASP A 68 -10.92 2.11 -1.26
N PHE A 69 -11.18 2.96 -0.26
CA PHE A 69 -12.21 4.00 -0.23
C PHE A 69 -13.60 3.51 -0.69
N ARG A 70 -13.87 2.20 -0.62
CA ARG A 70 -15.06 1.56 -1.21
C ARG A 70 -15.32 1.92 -2.69
N GLY A 71 -14.28 2.33 -3.42
CA GLY A 71 -14.38 2.71 -4.82
C GLY A 71 -14.83 4.16 -5.03
N GLU A 72 -14.78 5.00 -4.00
CA GLU A 72 -14.98 6.44 -4.14
C GLU A 72 -13.75 7.06 -4.81
N TRP A 73 -13.80 7.26 -6.12
CA TRP A 73 -12.64 7.69 -6.90
C TRP A 73 -12.23 9.14 -6.63
N SER A 74 -13.17 10.00 -6.19
CA SER A 74 -12.83 11.36 -5.77
C SER A 74 -11.93 11.37 -4.51
N ALA A 75 -12.06 10.36 -3.65
CA ALA A 75 -11.19 10.16 -2.50
C ALA A 75 -9.76 9.78 -2.93
N LEU A 76 -9.64 8.87 -3.91
CA LEU A 76 -8.34 8.55 -4.51
C LEU A 76 -7.70 9.79 -5.14
N GLU A 77 -8.45 10.54 -5.96
CA GLU A 77 -7.98 11.78 -6.60
C GLU A 77 -7.48 12.81 -5.56
N THR A 78 -8.18 12.94 -4.42
CA THR A 78 -7.79 13.82 -3.31
C THR A 78 -6.41 13.44 -2.75
N VAL A 79 -6.16 12.15 -2.50
CA VAL A 79 -4.85 11.69 -2.01
C VAL A 79 -3.77 11.90 -3.07
N MET A 80 -4.06 11.58 -4.35
CA MET A 80 -3.08 11.73 -5.43
C MET A 80 -2.74 13.20 -5.72
N ALA A 81 -3.69 14.12 -5.58
CA ALA A 81 -3.47 15.55 -5.71
C ALA A 81 -2.48 16.10 -4.67
N ALA A 82 -2.42 15.47 -3.49
CA ALA A 82 -1.42 15.78 -2.47
C ALA A 82 0.01 15.29 -2.81
N ARG A 83 0.16 14.53 -3.90
CA ARG A 83 1.44 14.05 -4.47
C ARG A 83 2.31 13.30 -3.46
N PRO A 84 1.84 12.16 -2.90
CA PRO A 84 2.72 11.29 -2.12
C PRO A 84 3.93 10.85 -2.96
N ASP A 85 5.02 10.47 -2.30
CA ASP A 85 6.20 9.94 -2.97
C ASP A 85 6.01 8.48 -3.41
N VAL A 86 5.13 7.72 -2.74
CA VAL A 86 4.63 6.39 -3.16
C VAL A 86 3.16 6.26 -2.75
N LEU A 87 2.31 5.76 -3.65
CA LEU A 87 0.95 5.33 -3.30
C LEU A 87 0.93 3.81 -3.13
N ASN A 88 0.57 3.34 -1.94
CA ASN A 88 0.46 1.93 -1.59
C ASN A 88 -1.00 1.55 -1.30
N HIS A 89 -1.46 0.47 -1.92
CA HIS A 89 -2.68 -0.23 -1.55
C HIS A 89 -2.45 -1.73 -1.64
N ASN A 90 -2.42 -2.40 -0.50
CA ASN A 90 -2.24 -3.86 -0.46
C ASN A 90 -3.49 -4.57 -0.97
N VAL A 91 -3.30 -5.61 -1.79
CA VAL A 91 -4.36 -6.60 -2.09
C VAL A 91 -4.45 -7.69 -1.01
N GLU A 92 -3.40 -7.86 -0.20
CA GLU A 92 -3.27 -8.77 0.95
C GLU A 92 -3.26 -10.26 0.62
N THR A 93 -4.11 -10.75 -0.30
CA THR A 93 -4.21 -12.17 -0.63
C THR A 93 -4.79 -12.40 -2.03
N VAL A 94 -4.88 -13.68 -2.43
CA VAL A 94 -5.41 -14.14 -3.72
C VAL A 94 -6.95 -14.04 -3.79
N PRO A 95 -7.56 -13.94 -4.99
CA PRO A 95 -9.01 -13.71 -5.16
C PRO A 95 -9.92 -14.69 -4.39
N ARG A 96 -9.56 -15.99 -4.37
CA ARG A 96 -10.35 -17.02 -3.67
C ARG A 96 -10.46 -16.77 -2.16
N LEU A 97 -9.40 -16.26 -1.53
CA LEU A 97 -9.34 -16.01 -0.09
C LEU A 97 -9.82 -14.60 0.30
N TYR A 98 -10.09 -13.75 -0.68
CA TYR A 98 -10.26 -12.32 -0.47
C TYR A 98 -11.37 -11.97 0.53
N ARG A 99 -12.56 -12.57 0.36
CA ARG A 99 -13.70 -12.32 1.27
C ARG A 99 -13.45 -12.79 2.70
N GLN A 100 -12.62 -13.81 2.86
CA GLN A 100 -12.27 -14.37 4.17
C GLN A 100 -11.25 -13.47 4.90
N VAL A 101 -10.25 -12.96 4.17
CA VAL A 101 -9.16 -12.14 4.72
C VAL A 101 -9.56 -10.67 4.86
N ARG A 102 -10.27 -10.12 3.87
CA ARG A 102 -10.66 -8.70 3.79
C ARG A 102 -12.17 -8.54 3.71
N ARG A 103 -12.84 -8.57 4.87
CA ARG A 103 -14.30 -8.38 4.93
C ARG A 103 -14.69 -7.01 4.37
N GLY A 104 -15.59 -7.00 3.39
CA GLY A 104 -16.09 -5.78 2.74
C GLY A 104 -15.22 -5.24 1.61
N ALA A 105 -14.06 -5.85 1.34
CA ALA A 105 -13.20 -5.51 0.21
C ALA A 105 -13.49 -6.41 -1.00
N GLU A 106 -13.24 -5.90 -2.21
CA GLU A 106 -13.31 -6.67 -3.46
C GLU A 106 -11.96 -6.64 -4.19
N PHE A 107 -11.51 -7.78 -4.71
CA PHE A 107 -10.20 -7.90 -5.35
C PHE A 107 -10.12 -7.01 -6.61
N GLU A 108 -11.16 -7.07 -7.46
CA GLU A 108 -11.25 -6.25 -8.67
C GLU A 108 -11.22 -4.76 -8.36
N ARG A 109 -11.85 -4.33 -7.26
CA ARG A 109 -11.81 -2.93 -6.83
C ARG A 109 -10.40 -2.50 -6.44
N SER A 110 -9.63 -3.36 -5.78
CA SER A 110 -8.24 -3.08 -5.44
C SER A 110 -7.34 -3.04 -6.68
N LEU A 111 -7.56 -3.91 -7.66
CA LEU A 111 -6.89 -3.82 -8.97
C LEU A 111 -7.23 -2.51 -9.69
N GLU A 112 -8.52 -2.15 -9.72
CA GLU A 112 -8.98 -0.92 -10.35
C GLU A 112 -8.39 0.32 -9.68
N LEU A 113 -8.31 0.35 -8.35
CA LEU A 113 -7.68 1.43 -7.59
C LEU A 113 -6.21 1.61 -8.00
N LEU A 114 -5.44 0.52 -8.05
CA LEU A 114 -4.02 0.57 -8.44
C LEU A 114 -3.85 1.03 -9.89
N ARG A 115 -4.69 0.57 -10.81
CA ARG A 115 -4.72 1.02 -12.20
C ARG A 115 -5.04 2.52 -12.30
N ARG A 116 -6.11 2.99 -11.63
CA ARG A 116 -6.52 4.40 -11.63
C ARG A 116 -5.45 5.30 -11.03
N ALA A 117 -4.83 4.89 -9.93
CA ALA A 117 -3.70 5.60 -9.34
C ALA A 117 -2.57 5.79 -10.36
N LYS A 118 -2.24 4.72 -11.10
CA LYS A 118 -1.25 4.77 -12.17
C LYS A 118 -1.66 5.72 -13.29
N GLU A 119 -2.92 5.74 -13.69
CA GLU A 119 -3.44 6.63 -14.74
C GLU A 119 -3.44 8.10 -14.34
N ILE A 120 -3.80 8.40 -13.08
CA ILE A 120 -3.73 9.75 -12.51
C ILE A 120 -2.26 10.24 -12.51
N CYS A 121 -1.30 9.34 -12.27
CA CYS A 121 0.13 9.65 -12.25
C CYS A 121 0.85 9.58 -13.59
N GLY A 122 0.29 8.85 -14.57
CA GLY A 122 0.91 8.58 -15.86
C GLY A 122 0.98 9.79 -16.78
N ARG A 123 0.35 10.90 -16.40
CA ARG A 123 0.53 12.20 -17.06
C ARG A 123 1.55 13.02 -16.29
N PRO A 124 2.72 13.33 -16.87
CA PRO A 124 3.57 14.38 -16.32
C PRO A 124 2.72 15.64 -16.17
N ALA A 125 2.59 16.16 -14.95
CA ALA A 125 1.88 17.42 -14.73
C ALA A 125 2.66 18.59 -15.35
N THR A 126 3.98 18.42 -15.49
CA THR A 126 4.93 19.32 -16.15
C THR A 126 6.09 18.49 -16.71
N GLU A 127 6.78 19.03 -17.72
CA GLU A 127 8.07 18.50 -18.18
C GLU A 127 9.04 18.40 -16.98
N GLY A 128 9.55 17.19 -16.71
CA GLY A 128 10.42 16.91 -15.56
C GLY A 128 9.76 16.36 -14.29
N SER A 129 8.42 16.14 -14.24
CA SER A 129 7.79 15.47 -13.09
C SER A 129 7.85 13.94 -13.20
N THR A 130 8.44 13.27 -12.21
CA THR A 130 8.39 11.79 -12.09
C THR A 130 7.00 11.33 -11.66
N ALA A 131 6.44 10.33 -12.34
CA ALA A 131 5.19 9.69 -11.93
C ALA A 131 5.30 9.12 -10.50
N VAL A 132 4.22 9.19 -9.70
CA VAL A 132 4.20 8.55 -8.37
C VAL A 132 4.17 7.03 -8.56
N PRO A 133 5.14 6.28 -8.00
CA PRO A 133 5.12 4.83 -8.05
C PRO A 133 3.91 4.25 -7.29
N THR A 134 3.29 3.22 -7.85
CA THR A 134 2.26 2.44 -7.17
C THR A 134 2.86 1.19 -6.53
N LYS A 135 2.37 0.86 -5.34
CA LYS A 135 2.85 -0.24 -4.53
C LYS A 135 1.70 -1.10 -4.02
N THR A 136 1.97 -2.39 -3.87
CA THR A 136 1.04 -3.31 -3.22
C THR A 136 1.79 -4.38 -2.44
N GLY A 137 1.04 -5.19 -1.70
CA GLY A 137 1.56 -6.27 -0.89
C GLY A 137 0.58 -7.44 -0.79
N MET A 138 1.16 -8.63 -0.65
CA MET A 138 0.44 -9.87 -0.31
C MET A 138 1.11 -10.59 0.85
N MET A 139 0.29 -11.17 1.70
CA MET A 139 0.70 -12.08 2.75
C MET A 139 0.50 -13.52 2.28
N LEU A 140 1.53 -14.35 2.41
CA LEU A 140 1.53 -15.76 2.06
C LEU A 140 1.40 -16.63 3.32
N GLY A 141 0.87 -17.84 3.16
CA GLY A 141 0.63 -18.78 4.26
C GLY A 141 -0.82 -18.80 4.77
N LEU A 142 -1.76 -18.19 4.04
CA LEU A 142 -3.19 -18.17 4.36
C LEU A 142 -3.98 -19.31 3.68
N GLY A 143 -3.30 -20.15 2.89
CA GLY A 143 -3.88 -21.29 2.19
C GLY A 143 -4.02 -21.08 0.69
N GLU A 144 -3.36 -20.06 0.14
CA GLU A 144 -3.16 -19.85 -1.28
C GLU A 144 -2.22 -20.91 -1.87
N SER A 145 -2.49 -21.33 -3.11
CA SER A 145 -1.56 -22.17 -3.87
C SER A 145 -0.52 -21.34 -4.61
N ARG A 146 0.60 -21.95 -5.01
CA ARG A 146 1.62 -21.29 -5.83
C ARG A 146 1.03 -20.72 -7.14
N SER A 147 0.14 -21.45 -7.80
CA SER A 147 -0.47 -20.96 -9.05
C SER A 147 -1.37 -19.74 -8.81
N GLU A 148 -2.10 -19.70 -7.70
CA GLU A 148 -2.91 -18.53 -7.35
C GLU A 148 -2.06 -17.30 -7.05
N VAL A 149 -0.92 -17.48 -6.38
CA VAL A 149 0.04 -16.39 -6.15
C VAL A 149 0.56 -15.84 -7.47
N LEU A 150 1.01 -16.72 -8.38
CA LEU A 150 1.54 -16.30 -9.69
C LEU A 150 0.48 -15.60 -10.55
N SER A 151 -0.73 -16.15 -10.65
CA SER A 151 -1.82 -15.49 -11.37
C SER A 151 -2.20 -14.12 -10.77
N THR A 152 -2.10 -13.98 -9.45
CA THR A 152 -2.33 -12.69 -8.78
C THR A 152 -1.21 -11.70 -9.10
N MET A 153 0.05 -12.15 -9.11
CA MET A 153 1.20 -11.32 -9.53
C MET A 153 1.07 -10.87 -10.98
N GLU A 154 0.65 -11.75 -11.89
CA GLU A 154 0.39 -11.43 -13.30
C GLU A 154 -0.72 -10.38 -13.44
N ALA A 155 -1.83 -10.52 -12.70
CA ALA A 155 -2.91 -9.56 -12.70
C ALA A 155 -2.47 -8.17 -12.20
N LEU A 156 -1.62 -8.13 -11.18
CA LEU A 156 -1.02 -6.90 -10.65
C LEU A 156 -0.04 -6.25 -11.64
N ALA A 157 0.82 -7.06 -12.27
CA ALA A 157 1.76 -6.59 -13.29
C ALA A 157 1.01 -6.01 -14.52
N ALA A 158 -0.13 -6.60 -14.89
CA ALA A 158 -1.00 -6.09 -15.94
C ALA A 158 -1.61 -4.71 -15.63
N GLN A 159 -1.65 -4.28 -14.36
CA GLN A 159 -2.04 -2.92 -13.95
C GLN A 159 -0.84 -1.96 -13.86
N HIS A 160 0.35 -2.39 -14.27
CA HIS A 160 1.60 -1.63 -14.21
C HIS A 160 1.97 -1.15 -12.79
N VAL A 161 1.70 -1.99 -11.78
CA VAL A 161 2.16 -1.77 -10.41
C VAL A 161 3.69 -1.79 -10.37
N ASP A 162 4.30 -0.81 -9.71
CA ASP A 162 5.77 -0.65 -9.73
C ASP A 162 6.46 -1.48 -8.65
N ILE A 163 5.87 -1.55 -7.46
CA ILE A 163 6.46 -2.20 -6.28
C ILE A 163 5.55 -3.29 -5.75
N LEU A 164 6.08 -4.50 -5.56
CA LEU A 164 5.39 -5.61 -4.90
C LEU A 164 6.12 -6.04 -3.62
N THR A 165 5.37 -6.29 -2.56
CA THR A 165 5.89 -6.88 -1.33
C THR A 165 5.22 -8.23 -1.05
N LEU A 166 6.01 -9.26 -0.76
CA LEU A 166 5.53 -10.61 -0.41
C LEU A 166 6.09 -10.99 0.95
N GLY A 167 5.21 -11.17 1.94
CA GLY A 167 5.57 -11.47 3.32
C GLY A 167 4.87 -12.70 3.88
N GLN A 168 5.42 -13.32 4.93
CA GLN A 168 4.71 -14.39 5.64
C GLN A 168 3.58 -13.78 6.49
N TYR A 169 2.38 -14.36 6.36
CA TYR A 169 1.28 -14.13 7.30
C TYR A 169 1.67 -14.69 8.67
N LEU A 170 1.67 -13.82 9.67
CA LEU A 170 1.83 -14.19 11.06
C LEU A 170 0.51 -13.89 11.78
N GLN A 171 -0.08 -14.92 12.35
CA GLN A 171 -1.35 -14.82 13.08
C GLN A 171 -1.19 -13.88 14.30
N PRO A 172 -1.90 -12.75 14.37
CA PRO A 172 -1.74 -11.81 15.48
C PRO A 172 -2.26 -12.37 16.81
N THR A 173 -3.43 -13.01 16.79
CA THR A 173 -4.06 -13.67 17.95
C THR A 173 -4.80 -14.92 17.49
N ARG A 174 -5.16 -15.80 18.42
CA ARG A 174 -5.89 -17.05 18.15
C ARG A 174 -7.28 -16.85 17.50
N GLU A 175 -7.84 -15.64 17.58
CA GLU A 175 -9.14 -15.31 16.96
C GLU A 175 -9.02 -14.94 15.47
N HIS A 176 -7.80 -14.67 14.99
CA HIS A 176 -7.54 -14.40 13.58
C HIS A 176 -7.40 -15.71 12.81
N LEU A 177 -7.41 -15.61 11.47
CA LEU A 177 -7.21 -16.76 10.60
C LEU A 177 -5.95 -17.54 11.00
N PRO A 178 -5.99 -18.88 11.03
CA PRO A 178 -4.81 -19.67 11.34
C PRO A 178 -3.79 -19.56 10.19
N VAL A 179 -2.51 -19.67 10.53
CA VAL A 179 -1.46 -19.90 9.52
C VAL A 179 -1.66 -21.30 8.94
N VAL A 180 -1.86 -21.41 7.63
CA VAL A 180 -2.01 -22.69 6.93
C VAL A 180 -0.65 -23.29 6.60
N ARG A 181 0.31 -22.46 6.19
CA ARG A 181 1.69 -22.89 5.95
C ARG A 181 2.70 -21.78 6.23
N PHE A 182 3.90 -22.18 6.64
CA PHE A 182 5.08 -21.32 6.61
C PHE A 182 5.77 -21.52 5.27
N VAL A 183 5.82 -20.48 4.45
CA VAL A 183 6.39 -20.52 3.11
C VAL A 183 7.92 -20.58 3.21
N HIS A 184 8.53 -21.48 2.43
CA HIS A 184 9.98 -21.66 2.48
C HIS A 184 10.70 -20.42 1.91
N PRO A 185 11.86 -20.01 2.46
CA PRO A 185 12.65 -18.89 1.91
C PRO A 185 12.93 -19.01 0.40
N ASP A 186 13.14 -20.23 -0.10
CA ASP A 186 13.38 -20.47 -1.53
C ASP A 186 12.14 -20.14 -2.40
N GLU A 187 10.92 -20.35 -1.89
CA GLU A 187 9.70 -19.94 -2.60
C GLU A 187 9.63 -18.41 -2.68
N PHE A 188 9.99 -17.69 -1.61
CA PHE A 188 10.06 -16.23 -1.64
C PHE A 188 11.10 -15.73 -2.65
N ALA A 189 12.28 -16.35 -2.70
CA ALA A 189 13.31 -16.04 -3.68
C ALA A 189 12.83 -16.32 -5.12
N GLU A 190 12.11 -17.41 -5.33
CA GLU A 190 11.48 -17.73 -6.62
C GLU A 190 10.47 -16.65 -7.03
N TYR A 191 9.55 -16.26 -6.13
CA TYR A 191 8.57 -15.20 -6.43
C TYR A 191 9.25 -13.87 -6.74
N LYS A 192 10.36 -13.55 -6.06
CA LYS A 192 11.15 -12.35 -6.37
C LYS A 192 11.60 -12.37 -7.84
N HIS A 193 12.29 -13.43 -8.24
CA HIS A 193 12.80 -13.57 -9.61
C HIS A 193 11.69 -13.57 -10.67
N LEU A 194 10.58 -14.25 -10.39
CA LEU A 194 9.42 -14.27 -11.27
C LEU A 194 8.77 -12.89 -11.39
N GLY A 195 8.63 -12.16 -10.29
CA GLY A 195 8.08 -10.80 -10.28
C GLY A 195 8.94 -9.81 -11.06
N GLU A 196 10.26 -9.85 -10.89
CA GLU A 196 11.20 -9.03 -11.68
C GLU A 196 11.00 -9.26 -13.19
N ARG A 197 10.82 -10.52 -13.60
CA ARG A 197 10.51 -10.87 -15.00
C ARG A 197 9.12 -10.46 -15.47
N MET A 198 8.15 -10.32 -14.57
CA MET A 198 6.80 -9.83 -14.87
C MET A 198 6.78 -8.30 -15.06
N GLY A 199 7.85 -7.59 -14.69
CA GLY A 199 8.01 -6.16 -14.93
C GLY A 199 7.79 -5.26 -13.71
N PHE A 200 7.71 -5.83 -12.49
CA PHE A 200 7.79 -5.01 -11.28
C PHE A 200 9.18 -4.35 -11.21
N ARG A 201 9.23 -3.03 -10.98
CA ARG A 201 10.50 -2.30 -10.85
C ARG A 201 11.25 -2.70 -9.59
N HIS A 202 10.49 -3.00 -8.54
CA HIS A 202 11.04 -3.51 -7.30
C HIS A 202 10.12 -4.58 -6.71
N ILE A 203 10.73 -5.64 -6.21
CA ILE A 203 10.02 -6.66 -5.44
C ILE A 203 10.82 -7.04 -4.21
N GLU A 204 10.17 -6.90 -3.06
CA GLU A 204 10.71 -7.35 -1.78
C GLU A 204 9.93 -8.58 -1.34
N SER A 205 10.63 -9.70 -1.12
CA SER A 205 9.99 -11.00 -0.96
C SER A 205 10.75 -11.83 0.06
N GLY A 206 10.12 -12.11 1.19
CA GLY A 206 10.74 -12.87 2.27
C GLY A 206 9.86 -13.02 3.51
N PRO A 207 10.21 -13.94 4.43
CA PRO A 207 9.35 -14.26 5.57
C PRO A 207 9.03 -13.05 6.47
N LEU A 208 10.00 -12.15 6.68
CA LEU A 208 9.86 -10.99 7.56
C LEU A 208 9.44 -9.71 6.83
N VAL A 209 9.20 -9.79 5.52
CA VAL A 209 8.80 -8.63 4.72
C VAL A 209 7.42 -8.14 5.18
N ARG A 210 7.31 -6.82 5.25
CA ARG A 210 6.09 -6.06 5.52
C ARG A 210 6.00 -4.94 4.51
N SER A 211 4.80 -4.43 4.26
CA SER A 211 4.60 -3.34 3.29
C SER A 211 5.45 -2.10 3.58
N SER A 212 5.87 -1.85 4.83
CA SER A 212 6.76 -0.73 5.19
C SER A 212 8.24 -1.12 5.36
N TYR A 213 8.59 -2.41 5.29
CA TYR A 213 9.98 -2.87 5.44
C TYR A 213 10.84 -2.36 4.28
N HIS A 214 11.95 -1.68 4.57
CA HIS A 214 12.89 -1.13 3.57
C HIS A 214 12.25 -0.20 2.53
N ALA A 215 11.10 0.44 2.83
CA ALA A 215 10.34 1.27 1.88
C ALA A 215 11.16 2.39 1.20
N PHE A 216 12.17 2.94 1.89
CA PHE A 216 13.13 3.90 1.31
C PHE A 216 13.91 3.31 0.12
N GLU A 217 14.41 2.08 0.25
CA GLU A 217 15.16 1.39 -0.82
C GLU A 217 14.24 0.99 -1.98
N GLN A 218 13.00 0.60 -1.65
CA GLN A 218 11.98 0.24 -2.63
C GLN A 218 11.58 1.44 -3.50
N GLU A 219 11.39 2.62 -2.89
CA GLU A 219 11.07 3.86 -3.59
C GLU A 219 12.21 4.31 -4.52
N ALA A 220 13.45 4.26 -4.04
CA ALA A 220 14.62 4.63 -4.82
C ALA A 220 14.80 3.73 -6.06
N ALA A 221 14.46 2.43 -5.96
CA ALA A 221 14.50 1.49 -7.07
C ALA A 221 13.35 1.66 -8.08
N ALA A 222 12.24 2.28 -7.65
CA ALA A 222 11.03 2.41 -8.47
C ALA A 222 10.94 3.73 -9.26
N ARG A 223 11.81 4.70 -9.01
CA ARG A 223 11.89 5.96 -9.78
C ARG A 223 12.78 5.81 -11.01
#